data_AF-A0A6G8DBL5-F1
#
_entry.id   AF-A0A6G8DBL5-F1
#
_cell.length_a   1.000
_cell.length_b   1.000
_cell.length_c   1.000
_cell.angle_alpha   90.00
_cell.angle_beta   90.00
_cell.angle_gamma   90.00
#
_symmetry.space_group_name_H-M   'P 1'
#
loop_
_entity.id
_entity.type
_entity.pdbx_description
1 polymer ?
#
loop_
_entity_poly.entity_id
_entity_poly.type
_entity_poly.pdbx_seq_one_letter_code
_entity_poly.pdbx_strand_id
1 'polypeptide(L)'
;MHITLVKKILADGSLCAKCNDVEQRLKENDQEKFLDEVLIADERDPQSPGMQLAQRLNVQRAPFFVVEEEGKEPEVYTVYFKFVKEVLNR
;
A
#
# COMPACT_ATOMS: atom_id res chain seq x y z
N MET A 1 7.04 9.73 -10.54
CA MET A 1 5.91 9.22 -9.75
C MET A 1 6.23 7.78 -9.45
N HIS A 2 6.34 7.43 -8.17
CA HIS A 2 6.64 6.08 -7.71
C HIS A 2 5.49 5.63 -6.82
N ILE A 3 4.88 4.49 -7.15
CA ILE A 3 3.70 3.99 -6.45
C ILE A 3 4.07 2.74 -5.66
N THR A 4 4.01 2.85 -4.34
CA THR A 4 4.31 1.76 -3.42
C THR A 4 3.02 1.24 -2.77
N LEU A 5 2.73 -0.05 -2.92
CA LEU A 5 1.65 -0.72 -2.20
C LEU A 5 2.19 -1.37 -0.93
N VAL A 6 1.68 -0.94 0.23
CA VAL A 6 2.01 -1.55 1.52
C VAL A 6 0.91 -2.52 1.94
N LYS A 7 1.28 -3.79 2.06
CA LYS A 7 0.43 -4.86 2.60
C LYS A 7 0.83 -5.16 4.03
N LYS A 8 -0.10 -5.66 4.85
CA LYS A 8 0.15 -5.94 6.26
C LYS A 8 -0.07 -7.40 6.60
N ILE A 9 0.92 -8.01 7.25
CA ILE A 9 0.82 -9.31 7.90
C ILE A 9 0.47 -9.05 9.36
N LEU A 10 -0.60 -9.68 9.82
CA LEU A 10 -1.07 -9.54 11.19
C LEU A 10 -0.14 -10.25 12.17
N ALA A 11 -0.22 -9.91 13.46
CA ALA A 11 0.56 -10.58 14.50
C ALA A 11 0.39 -12.12 14.51
N ASP A 12 -0.76 -12.60 14.03
CA ASP A 12 -1.08 -14.02 13.86
C ASP A 12 -0.36 -14.69 12.68
N GLY A 13 0.34 -13.92 11.84
CA GLY A 13 1.01 -14.39 10.62
C GLY A 13 0.10 -14.46 9.39
N SER A 14 -1.21 -14.25 9.58
CA SER A 14 -2.17 -14.14 8.49
C SER A 14 -2.03 -12.81 7.75
N LEU A 15 -2.04 -12.83 6.42
CA LEU A 15 -2.13 -11.61 5.61
C LEU A 15 -3.48 -10.94 5.87
N CYS A 16 -3.50 -9.63 6.05
CA CYS A 16 -4.75 -8.91 6.28
C CYS A 16 -5.74 -9.17 5.13
N ALA A 17 -6.97 -9.57 5.46
CA ALA A 17 -7.99 -9.93 4.46
C ALA A 17 -8.23 -8.82 3.41
N LYS A 18 -8.10 -7.55 3.83
CA LYS A 18 -8.21 -6.39 2.93
C LYS A 18 -7.06 -6.29 1.92
N CYS A 19 -5.86 -6.75 2.29
CA CYS A 19 -4.72 -6.77 1.37
C CYS A 19 -4.98 -7.75 0.22
N ASN A 20 -5.54 -8.92 0.52
CA ASN A 20 -5.97 -9.87 -0.50
C ASN A 20 -7.04 -9.28 -1.42
N ASP A 21 -8.08 -8.64 -0.86
CA ASP A 21 -9.16 -8.03 -1.66
C ASP A 21 -8.62 -6.95 -2.61
N VAL A 22 -7.73 -6.07 -2.12
CA VAL A 22 -7.12 -5.02 -2.94
C VAL A 22 -6.18 -5.59 -4.00
N GLU A 23 -5.35 -6.57 -3.66
CA GLU A 23 -4.48 -7.24 -4.65
C GLU A 23 -5.30 -7.91 -5.76
N GLN A 24 -6.38 -8.61 -5.38
CA GLN A 24 -7.25 -9.27 -6.35
C GLN A 24 -7.91 -8.25 -7.28
N ARG A 25 -8.40 -7.12 -6.76
CA ARG A 25 -8.93 -6.03 -7.59
C ARG A 25 -7.89 -5.45 -8.53
N LEU A 26 -6.66 -5.23 -8.06
CA LEU A 26 -5.57 -4.73 -8.90
C LEU A 26 -5.26 -5.71 -10.05
N LYS A 27 -5.28 -7.03 -9.78
CA LYS A 27 -5.16 -8.09 -10.78
C LYS A 27 -6.31 -8.05 -11.79
N GLU A 28 -7.54 -8.06 -11.31
CA GLU A 28 -8.74 -8.10 -12.15
C GLU A 28 -8.87 -6.85 -13.04
N ASN A 29 -8.35 -5.71 -12.61
CA ASN A 29 -8.34 -4.47 -13.38
C ASN A 29 -7.05 -4.22 -14.18
N ASP A 30 -6.11 -5.18 -14.20
CA ASP A 30 -4.80 -5.07 -14.86
C ASP A 30 -4.02 -3.81 -14.43
N GLN A 31 -4.12 -3.48 -13.13
CA GLN A 31 -3.55 -2.29 -12.51
C GLN A 31 -2.25 -2.54 -11.74
N GLU A 32 -1.89 -3.80 -11.47
CA GLU A 32 -0.63 -4.14 -10.80
C GLU A 32 0.60 -3.58 -11.54
N LYS A 33 0.52 -3.45 -12.87
CA LYS A 33 1.58 -2.87 -13.71
C LYS A 33 1.90 -1.40 -13.41
N PHE A 34 1.02 -0.69 -12.71
CA PHE A 34 1.26 0.70 -12.30
C PHE A 34 1.93 0.79 -10.93
N LEU A 35 2.04 -0.32 -10.18
CA LEU A 35 2.77 -0.34 -8.93
C LEU A 35 4.26 -0.51 -9.23
N ASP A 36 5.08 0.39 -8.72
CA ASP A 36 6.52 0.29 -8.84
C ASP A 36 7.09 -0.64 -7.77
N GLU A 37 6.53 -0.59 -6.55
CA GLU A 37 7.04 -1.36 -5.41
C GLU A 37 5.90 -1.91 -4.55
N VAL A 38 6.13 -3.09 -3.95
CA VAL A 38 5.21 -3.68 -2.97
C VAL A 38 5.98 -4.01 -1.70
N LEU A 39 5.58 -3.38 -0.59
CA LEU A 39 6.20 -3.58 0.72
C LEU A 39 5.28 -4.37 1.65
N ILE A 40 5.90 -5.15 2.52
CA ILE A 40 5.20 -5.91 3.56
C ILE A 40 5.49 -5.25 4.92
N ALA A 41 4.41 -4.92 5.63
CA ALA A 41 4.39 -4.50 7.01
C ALA A 41 4.03 -5.72 7.88
N ASP A 42 5.01 -6.39 8.45
CA ASP A 42 4.77 -7.51 9.36
C ASP A 42 4.65 -6.99 10.80
N GLU A 43 3.50 -7.17 11.44
CA GLU A 43 3.32 -6.76 12.84
C GLU A 43 4.25 -7.48 13.81
N ARG A 44 4.77 -8.65 13.43
CA ARG A 44 5.73 -9.41 14.22
C ARG A 44 7.15 -8.89 14.06
N ASP A 45 7.41 -8.15 12.97
CA ASP A 45 8.69 -7.53 12.68
C ASP A 45 8.56 -6.01 12.51
N PRO A 46 8.77 -5.22 13.58
CA PRO A 46 8.69 -3.77 13.50
C PRO A 46 9.79 -3.14 12.63
N GLN A 47 10.82 -3.90 12.25
CA GLN A 47 11.86 -3.47 11.31
C GLN A 47 11.50 -3.72 9.84
N SER A 48 10.38 -4.40 9.58
CA SER A 48 9.91 -4.63 8.22
C SER A 48 9.71 -3.30 7.47
N PRO A 49 10.04 -3.23 6.17
CA PRO A 49 10.05 -1.98 5.43
C PRO A 49 8.65 -1.33 5.38
N GLY A 50 7.60 -2.13 5.29
CA GLY A 50 6.23 -1.63 5.37
C GLY A 50 5.87 -1.06 6.75
N MET A 51 6.38 -1.64 7.85
CA MET A 51 6.16 -1.12 9.20
C MET A 51 6.92 0.18 9.44
N GLN A 52 8.16 0.27 8.96
CA GLN A 52 8.94 1.51 9.04
C GLN A 52 8.28 2.64 8.24
N LEU A 53 7.80 2.35 7.03
CA LEU A 53 7.10 3.32 6.18
C LEU A 53 5.77 3.75 6.81
N ALA A 54 4.99 2.79 7.33
CA ALA A 54 3.76 3.06 8.06
C ALA A 54 3.99 3.96 9.27
N GLN A 55 5.06 3.74 10.05
CA GLN A 55 5.43 4.58 11.19
C GLN A 55 5.83 6.00 10.75
N ARG A 56 6.67 6.13 9.72
CA ARG A 56 7.10 7.43 9.17
C ARG A 56 5.92 8.28 8.69
N LEU A 57 4.94 7.63 8.05
CA LEU A 57 3.74 8.29 7.51
C LEU A 57 2.58 8.34 8.52
N ASN A 58 2.78 7.85 9.75
CA ASN A 58 1.77 7.73 10.80
C ASN A 58 0.49 6.96 10.38
N VAL A 59 0.65 5.95 9.52
CA VAL A 59 -0.44 5.13 8.98
C VAL A 59 -0.57 3.84 9.78
N GLN A 60 -1.71 3.66 10.45
CA GLN A 60 -1.96 2.44 11.24
C GLN A 60 -2.80 1.39 10.47
N ARG A 61 -3.45 1.80 9.38
CA ARG A 61 -4.39 0.98 8.61
C ARG A 61 -3.72 0.44 7.36
N ALA A 62 -3.94 -0.84 7.07
CA ALA A 62 -3.48 -1.50 5.86
C ALA A 62 -4.61 -2.26 5.16
N PRO A 63 -4.52 -2.49 3.83
CA PRO A 63 -3.49 -2.00 2.92
C PRO A 63 -3.58 -0.49 2.67
N PHE A 64 -2.47 0.12 2.27
CA PHE A 64 -2.43 1.51 1.81
C PHE A 64 -1.43 1.68 0.66
N PHE A 65 -1.63 2.71 -0.14
CA PHE A 65 -0.74 3.10 -1.22
C PHE A 65 0.00 4.37 -0.83
N VAL A 66 1.28 4.43 -1.17
CA VAL A 66 2.11 5.62 -1.04
C VAL A 66 2.48 6.05 -2.44
N VAL A 67 2.25 7.32 -2.74
CA VAL A 67 2.56 7.92 -4.04
C VAL A 67 3.60 8.98 -3.80
N GLU A 68 4.79 8.73 -4.32
CA GLU A 68 5.93 9.64 -4.23
C GLU A 68 6.09 10.37 -5.57
N GLU A 69 6.00 11.70 -5.51
CA GLU A 69 6.25 12.56 -6.66
C GLU A 69 7.50 13.40 -6.40
N GLU A 70 8.30 13.61 -7.44
CA GLU A 70 9.53 14.39 -7.34
C GLU A 70 9.19 15.84 -6.95
N GLY A 71 9.74 16.30 -5.83
CA GLY A 71 9.51 17.65 -5.31
C GLY A 71 8.20 17.83 -4.51
N LYS A 72 7.46 16.75 -4.19
CA LYS A 72 6.28 16.81 -3.31
C LYS A 72 6.40 15.87 -2.12
N GLU A 73 5.56 16.10 -1.12
CA GLU A 73 5.42 15.19 0.02
C GLU A 73 4.71 13.89 -0.42
N PRO A 74 5.07 12.73 0.15
CA PRO A 74 4.45 11.45 -0.15
C PRO A 74 2.96 11.46 0.21
N GLU A 75 2.11 11.12 -0.76
CA GLU A 75 0.66 11.05 -0.54
C GLU A 75 0.24 9.62 -0.18
N VAL A 76 -0.57 9.51 0.87
CA VAL A 76 -1.08 8.22 1.35
C VAL A 76 -2.54 8.03 0.99
N TYR A 77 -2.82 6.91 0.31
CA TYR A 77 -4.17 6.49 -0.02
C TYR A 77 -4.52 5.18 0.69
N THR A 78 -5.40 5.27 1.69
CA THR A 78 -5.91 4.07 2.41
C THR A 78 -7.16 3.48 1.76
N VAL A 79 -7.65 4.08 0.68
CA VAL A 79 -8.88 3.69 -0.01
C VAL A 79 -8.54 3.43 -1.48
N TYR A 80 -8.68 2.18 -1.91
CA TYR A 80 -8.40 1.74 -3.28
C TYR A 80 -9.11 2.59 -4.34
N PHE A 81 -10.42 2.83 -4.21
CA PHE A 81 -11.17 3.63 -5.18
C PHE A 81 -10.67 5.08 -5.29
N LYS A 82 -10.21 5.66 -4.18
CA LYS A 82 -9.65 7.02 -4.17
C LYS A 82 -8.31 7.03 -4.90
N PHE A 83 -7.45 6.06 -4.60
CA PHE A 83 -6.19 5.85 -5.31
C PHE A 83 -6.42 5.68 -6.83
N VAL A 84 -7.27 4.74 -7.24
CA VAL A 84 -7.53 4.51 -8.68
C VAL A 84 -8.02 5.78 -9.38
N LYS A 85 -8.95 6.50 -8.76
CA LYS A 85 -9.52 7.71 -9.35
C LYS A 85 -8.51 8.87 -9.44
N GLU A 86 -7.73 9.12 -8.39
CA GLU A 86 -6.85 10.29 -8.34
C GLU A 86 -5.47 10.03 -8.96
N VAL A 87 -4.99 8.79 -8.90
CA VAL A 87 -3.64 8.41 -9.33
C VAL A 87 -3.68 7.72 -10.68
N LEU A 88 -4.54 6.71 -10.85
CA LEU A 88 -4.63 5.98 -12.12
C LEU A 88 -5.56 6.67 -13.13
N ASN A 89 -6.40 7.61 -12.67
CA ASN A 89 -7.39 8.33 -13.48
C ASN A 89 -8.27 7.38 -14.33
N ARG A 90 -8.71 6.27 -13.71
CA ARG A 90 -9.54 5.21 -14.31
C ARG A 90 -10.87 5.03 -13.60
#